data_AF-A0A2A2RCL2-F1
#
_entry.id   AF-A0A2A2RCL2-F1
#
_cell.length_a   1.000
_cell.length_b   1.000
_cell.length_c   1.000
_cell.angle_alpha   90.00
_cell.angle_beta   90.00
_cell.angle_gamma   90.00
#
_symmetry.space_group_name_H-M   'P 1'
#
loop_
_entity.id
_entity.type
_entity.pdbx_description
1 polymer ?
#
loop_
_entity_poly.entity_id
_entity_poly.type
_entity_poly.pdbx_seq_one_letter_code
_entity_poly.pdbx_strand_id
1 'polypeptide(L)'
;MKVFGLTPNRLRSEDGFLPPVSSLKRCVLWGAIGFALVSLAAYSVWAFRLVAGTALLYGSIAAVYLVASGSVLAQLVPPAGRARYLGLFTLGFTVYAALWCLCWFGLRGRYHADFHGAVLGLGWLAWLHWRAFGARGSWVPSALVLLALHTLGYTAGDDLHAWVGGVRGRLLWGLGHGLGFGAGLGWLLHHAQHNSRSTDATGAAG
;
A
#
# COMPACT_ATOMS: atom_id res chain seq x y z
N MET A 1 -10.35 12.42 15.31
CA MET A 1 -10.36 13.21 14.05
C MET A 1 -10.76 12.28 12.91
N LYS A 2 -11.85 12.57 12.20
CA LYS A 2 -12.33 11.80 11.04
C LYS A 2 -11.57 12.29 9.80
N VAL A 3 -10.39 11.74 9.55
CA VAL A 3 -9.50 12.21 8.48
C VAL A 3 -10.01 11.67 7.14
N PHE A 4 -10.00 12.47 6.07
CA PHE A 4 -10.39 12.09 4.69
C PHE A 4 -11.84 11.66 4.43
N GLY A 5 -12.71 11.55 5.44
CA GLY A 5 -14.14 11.32 5.21
C GLY A 5 -14.50 9.94 4.65
N LEU A 6 -13.66 8.92 4.84
CA LEU A 6 -13.92 7.53 4.42
C LEU A 6 -14.69 6.71 5.47
N THR A 7 -15.26 7.37 6.48
CA THR A 7 -16.08 6.72 7.51
C THR A 7 -17.41 6.24 6.91
N PRO A 8 -17.98 5.11 7.36
CA PRO A 8 -19.14 4.52 6.72
C PRO A 8 -20.38 5.44 6.74
N ASN A 9 -20.62 6.20 7.81
CA ASN A 9 -21.71 7.19 7.87
C ASN A 9 -21.64 8.26 6.77
N ARG A 10 -20.43 8.78 6.48
CA ARG A 10 -20.22 9.79 5.43
C ARG A 10 -20.37 9.20 4.04
N LEU A 11 -19.87 7.98 3.83
CA LEU A 11 -20.05 7.27 2.56
C LEU A 11 -21.54 6.97 2.31
N ARG A 12 -22.28 6.57 3.34
CA ARG A 12 -23.72 6.32 3.26
C ARG A 12 -24.52 7.59 2.97
N SER A 13 -24.17 8.73 3.57
CA SER A 13 -24.89 9.98 3.33
C SER A 13 -24.75 10.51 1.90
N GLU A 14 -23.66 10.15 1.21
CA GLU A 14 -23.40 10.62 -0.17
C GLU A 14 -24.05 9.71 -1.22
N ASP A 15 -23.96 8.39 -1.06
CA ASP A 15 -24.51 7.43 -2.05
C ASP A 15 -25.92 6.92 -1.70
N GLY A 16 -26.46 7.26 -0.52
CA GLY A 16 -27.71 6.70 0.02
C GLY A 16 -27.63 5.20 0.40
N PHE A 17 -26.61 4.51 -0.08
CA PHE A 17 -26.34 3.09 0.16
C PHE A 17 -24.85 2.85 0.35
N LEU A 18 -24.49 1.99 1.31
CA LEU A 18 -23.11 1.57 1.52
C LEU A 18 -22.96 0.10 1.11
N PRO A 19 -22.24 -0.21 0.00
CA PRO A 19 -22.06 -1.59 -0.44
C PRO A 19 -21.31 -2.42 0.60
N PRO A 20 -21.53 -3.74 0.70
CA PRO A 20 -20.81 -4.62 1.62
C PRO A 20 -19.29 -4.54 1.40
N VAL A 21 -18.49 -4.78 2.45
CA VAL A 21 -17.03 -4.81 2.33
C VAL A 21 -16.68 -5.96 1.40
N SER A 22 -15.81 -5.71 0.41
CA SER A 22 -15.28 -6.78 -0.43
C SER A 22 -14.67 -7.88 0.42
N SER A 23 -14.87 -9.15 0.03
CA SER A 23 -14.33 -10.29 0.78
C SER A 23 -12.80 -10.22 0.90
N LEU A 24 -12.25 -10.78 1.98
CA LEU A 24 -10.81 -10.77 2.23
C LEU A 24 -10.01 -11.33 1.04
N LYS A 25 -10.45 -12.49 0.52
CA LYS A 25 -9.84 -13.13 -0.65
C LYS A 25 -9.78 -12.18 -1.84
N ARG A 26 -10.88 -11.48 -2.14
CA ARG A 26 -10.92 -10.51 -3.26
C ARG A 26 -9.96 -9.35 -3.01
N CYS A 27 -9.95 -8.76 -1.82
CA CYS A 27 -9.06 -7.64 -1.51
C CYS A 27 -7.58 -8.03 -1.62
N VAL A 28 -7.21 -9.19 -1.07
CA VAL A 28 -5.83 -9.70 -1.12
C VAL A 28 -5.42 -10.03 -2.55
N LEU A 29 -6.24 -10.76 -3.32
CA LEU A 29 -5.91 -11.12 -4.70
C LEU A 29 -5.83 -9.88 -5.61
N TRP A 30 -6.80 -8.97 -5.50
CA TRP A 30 -6.81 -7.74 -6.30
C TRP A 30 -5.63 -6.83 -5.94
N GLY A 31 -5.34 -6.68 -4.64
CA GLY A 31 -4.18 -5.95 -4.17
C GLY A 31 -2.88 -6.57 -4.71
N ALA A 32 -2.70 -7.87 -4.55
CA ALA A 32 -1.50 -8.58 -5.01
C ALA A 32 -1.30 -8.46 -6.53
N ILE A 33 -2.31 -8.84 -7.33
CA ILE A 33 -2.20 -8.83 -8.80
C ILE A 33 -2.05 -7.40 -9.31
N GLY A 34 -2.92 -6.49 -8.85
CA GLY A 34 -2.90 -5.11 -9.33
C GLY A 34 -1.60 -4.40 -8.98
N PHE A 35 -1.10 -4.57 -7.75
CA PHE A 35 0.16 -3.95 -7.33
C PHE A 35 1.38 -4.65 -7.96
N ALA A 36 1.31 -5.94 -8.26
CA ALA A 36 2.32 -6.63 -9.07
C ALA A 36 2.44 -6.05 -10.47
N LEU A 37 1.32 -5.75 -11.14
CA LEU A 37 1.32 -5.11 -12.45
C LEU A 37 1.91 -3.69 -12.38
N VAL A 38 1.54 -2.90 -11.36
CA VAL A 38 2.13 -1.58 -11.14
C VAL A 38 3.63 -1.68 -10.87
N SER A 39 4.04 -2.65 -10.05
CA SER A 39 5.43 -2.88 -9.72
C SER A 39 6.24 -3.29 -10.96
N LEU A 40 5.71 -4.16 -11.81
CA LEU A 40 6.34 -4.50 -13.10
C LEU A 40 6.55 -3.25 -13.97
N ALA A 41 5.54 -2.37 -14.05
CA ALA A 41 5.67 -1.12 -14.78
C ALA A 41 6.73 -0.20 -14.16
N ALA A 42 6.73 -0.04 -12.84
CA ALA A 42 7.71 0.79 -12.13
C ALA A 42 9.13 0.24 -12.30
N TYR A 43 9.32 -1.06 -12.08
CA TYR A 43 10.61 -1.73 -12.21
C TYR A 43 11.08 -1.85 -13.66
N SER A 44 10.20 -1.72 -14.66
CA SER A 44 10.61 -1.61 -16.07
C SER A 44 11.53 -0.41 -16.32
N VAL A 45 11.32 0.71 -15.60
CA VAL A 45 12.16 1.91 -15.67
C VAL A 45 13.61 1.57 -15.32
N TRP A 46 13.81 0.78 -14.27
CA TRP A 46 15.13 0.28 -13.87
C TRP A 46 15.62 -0.87 -14.76
N ALA A 47 14.72 -1.79 -15.14
CA ALA A 47 15.01 -2.96 -15.94
C ALA A 47 15.67 -2.57 -17.27
N PHE A 48 15.08 -1.60 -17.96
CA PHE A 48 15.48 -1.14 -19.28
C PHE A 48 16.32 0.15 -19.26
N ARG A 49 16.68 0.65 -18.07
CA ARG A 49 17.48 1.89 -17.90
C ARG A 49 16.87 3.09 -18.63
N LEU A 50 15.55 3.26 -18.52
CA LEU A 50 14.81 4.30 -19.25
C LEU A 50 15.16 5.73 -18.78
N VAL A 51 15.74 5.86 -17.59
CA VAL A 51 16.11 7.13 -16.97
C VAL A 51 17.54 7.05 -16.44
N ALA A 52 18.34 8.07 -16.73
CA ALA A 52 19.70 8.18 -16.23
C ALA A 52 19.75 8.89 -14.86
N GLY A 53 20.66 8.45 -14.00
CA GLY A 53 20.87 9.04 -12.68
C GLY A 53 20.00 8.42 -11.58
N THR A 54 20.61 8.18 -10.43
CA THR A 54 19.99 7.47 -9.30
C THR A 54 18.77 8.19 -8.74
N ALA A 55 18.85 9.51 -8.52
CA ALA A 55 17.75 10.29 -7.96
C ALA A 55 16.53 10.32 -8.90
N LEU A 56 16.76 10.54 -10.20
CA LEU A 56 15.69 10.53 -11.19
C LEU A 56 15.07 9.13 -11.34
N LEU A 57 15.88 8.07 -11.33
CA LEU A 57 15.38 6.70 -11.36
C LEU A 57 14.42 6.41 -10.21
N TYR A 58 14.82 6.69 -8.96
CA TYR A 58 13.95 6.48 -7.80
C TYR A 58 12.71 7.38 -7.83
N GLY A 59 12.87 8.64 -8.27
CA GLY A 59 11.75 9.57 -8.45
C GLY A 59 10.72 9.07 -9.46
N SER A 60 11.16 8.55 -10.61
CA SER A 60 10.29 7.98 -11.64
C SER A 60 9.57 6.72 -11.15
N ILE A 61 10.27 5.81 -10.47
CA ILE A 61 9.67 4.62 -9.85
C ILE A 61 8.59 5.02 -8.84
N ALA A 62 8.90 5.98 -7.95
CA ALA A 62 7.95 6.48 -6.96
C ALA A 62 6.73 7.13 -7.62
N ALA A 63 6.92 7.90 -8.71
CA ALA A 63 5.82 8.51 -9.45
C ALA A 63 4.86 7.45 -10.04
N VAL A 64 5.39 6.36 -10.62
CA VAL A 64 4.56 5.25 -11.12
C VAL A 64 3.71 4.65 -9.99
N TYR A 65 4.32 4.37 -8.84
CA TYR A 65 3.58 3.85 -7.68
C TYR A 65 2.51 4.82 -7.17
N LEU A 66 2.84 6.11 -7.05
CA LEU A 66 1.92 7.13 -6.53
C LEU A 66 0.65 7.26 -7.37
N VAL A 67 0.78 7.20 -8.70
CA VAL A 67 -0.34 7.36 -9.63
C VAL A 67 -1.11 6.05 -9.79
N ALA A 68 -0.41 4.95 -10.09
CA ALA A 68 -1.06 3.73 -10.53
C ALA A 68 -1.56 2.87 -9.35
N SER A 69 -0.81 2.74 -8.26
CA SER A 69 -1.22 1.89 -7.14
C SER A 69 -2.47 2.41 -6.43
N GLY A 70 -2.57 3.73 -6.24
CA GLY A 70 -3.77 4.34 -5.67
C GLY A 70 -5.01 4.02 -6.52
N SER A 71 -4.87 4.12 -7.84
CA SER A 71 -5.95 3.84 -8.81
C SER A 71 -6.43 2.40 -8.78
N VAL A 72 -5.50 1.45 -8.68
CA VAL A 72 -5.79 0.02 -8.52
C VAL A 72 -6.53 -0.23 -7.20
N LEU A 73 -6.01 0.28 -6.09
CA LEU A 73 -6.56 0.02 -4.76
C LEU A 73 -7.88 0.76 -4.50
N ALA A 74 -8.11 1.91 -5.14
CA ALA A 74 -9.38 2.64 -5.07
C ALA A 74 -10.57 1.79 -5.52
N GLN A 75 -10.36 0.78 -6.37
CA GLN A 75 -11.43 -0.15 -6.79
C GLN A 75 -11.95 -1.02 -5.63
N LEU A 76 -11.20 -1.15 -4.52
CA LEU A 76 -11.61 -1.86 -3.31
C LEU A 76 -12.40 -0.99 -2.32
N VAL A 77 -12.52 0.31 -2.61
CA VAL A 77 -13.24 1.31 -1.81
C VAL A 77 -14.59 1.62 -2.48
N PRO A 78 -15.66 1.91 -1.71
CA PRO A 78 -16.94 2.34 -2.28
C PRO A 78 -16.79 3.54 -3.25
N PRO A 79 -17.60 3.61 -4.32
CA PRO A 79 -17.51 4.66 -5.34
C PRO A 79 -17.41 6.10 -4.79
N ALA A 80 -18.29 6.53 -3.86
CA ALA A 80 -18.19 7.85 -3.23
C ALA A 80 -16.85 8.11 -2.51
N GLY A 81 -16.15 7.07 -2.09
CA GLY A 81 -14.88 7.17 -1.37
C GLY A 81 -13.65 7.27 -2.27
N ARG A 82 -13.73 6.92 -3.56
CA ARG A 82 -12.56 6.64 -4.40
C ARG A 82 -11.60 7.82 -4.54
N ALA A 83 -12.11 9.01 -4.86
CA ALA A 83 -11.27 10.21 -5.02
C ALA A 83 -10.54 10.57 -3.71
N ARG A 84 -11.22 10.46 -2.58
CA ARG A 84 -10.63 10.72 -1.25
C ARG A 84 -9.61 9.66 -0.87
N TYR A 85 -9.87 8.41 -1.25
CA TYR A 85 -8.92 7.33 -1.08
C TYR A 85 -7.65 7.52 -1.92
N LEU A 86 -7.77 8.01 -3.17
CA LEU A 86 -6.60 8.37 -3.97
C LEU A 86 -5.73 9.39 -3.25
N GLY A 87 -6.33 10.49 -2.76
CA GLY A 87 -5.59 11.50 -1.98
C GLY A 87 -4.96 10.93 -0.71
N LEU A 88 -5.68 10.07 0.02
CA LEU A 88 -5.15 9.37 1.20
C LEU A 88 -3.95 8.50 0.85
N PHE A 89 -4.08 7.67 -0.19
CA PHE A 89 -3.05 6.73 -0.61
C PHE A 89 -1.82 7.49 -1.08
N THR A 90 -2.00 8.51 -1.93
CA THR A 90 -0.90 9.36 -2.40
C THR A 90 -0.17 9.99 -1.21
N LEU A 91 -0.88 10.62 -0.28
CA LEU A 91 -0.24 11.19 0.93
C LEU A 91 0.50 10.13 1.75
N GLY A 92 -0.16 9.01 2.04
CA GLY A 92 0.40 7.92 2.83
C GLY A 92 1.65 7.35 2.20
N PHE A 93 1.62 7.10 0.89
CA PHE A 93 2.72 6.53 0.13
C PHE A 93 3.86 7.52 -0.06
N THR A 94 3.58 8.81 -0.24
CA THR A 94 4.61 9.86 -0.27
C THR A 94 5.38 9.91 1.04
N VAL A 95 4.69 9.87 2.19
CA VAL A 95 5.35 9.84 3.50
C VAL A 95 6.13 8.53 3.69
N TYR A 96 5.57 7.38 3.28
CA TYR A 96 6.30 6.10 3.26
C TYR A 96 7.61 6.22 2.47
N ALA A 97 7.54 6.72 1.23
CA ALA A 97 8.70 6.86 0.35
C ALA A 97 9.72 7.84 0.93
N ALA A 98 9.27 8.96 1.52
CA ALA A 98 10.14 9.91 2.18
C ALA A 98 10.87 9.30 3.38
N LEU A 99 10.16 8.60 4.26
CA LEU A 99 10.75 7.90 5.42
C LEU A 99 11.76 6.84 4.98
N TRP A 100 11.41 6.05 3.96
CA TRP A 100 12.31 5.06 3.39
C TRP A 100 13.58 5.71 2.82
N CYS A 101 13.45 6.77 2.01
CA CYS A 101 14.58 7.52 1.47
C CYS A 101 15.45 8.15 2.57
N LEU A 102 14.84 8.75 3.61
CA LEU A 102 15.56 9.34 4.73
C LEU A 102 16.37 8.29 5.49
N CYS A 103 15.80 7.10 5.73
CA CYS A 103 16.53 6.00 6.33
C CYS A 103 17.65 5.49 5.42
N TRP A 104 17.36 5.24 4.13
CA TRP A 104 18.32 4.74 3.15
C TRP A 104 19.54 5.66 2.99
N PHE A 105 19.29 6.93 2.66
CA PHE A 105 20.34 7.91 2.43
C PHE A 105 21.00 8.35 3.74
N GLY A 106 20.22 8.56 4.80
CA GLY A 106 20.72 9.03 6.10
C GLY A 106 21.62 7.99 6.80
N LEU A 107 21.27 6.71 6.69
CA LEU A 107 22.07 5.61 7.24
C LEU A 107 23.10 5.07 6.24
N ARG A 108 23.26 5.74 5.09
CA ARG A 108 24.25 5.41 4.04
C ARG A 108 24.17 3.95 3.59
N GLY A 109 22.96 3.39 3.48
CA GLY A 109 22.74 2.01 3.04
C GLY A 109 23.30 0.92 3.98
N ARG A 110 23.55 1.23 5.27
CA ARG A 110 23.91 0.18 6.25
C ARG A 110 22.78 -0.86 6.36
N TYR A 111 23.13 -2.10 6.70
CA TYR A 111 22.30 -3.33 6.65
C TYR A 111 20.86 -3.28 7.23
N HIS A 112 20.48 -2.24 7.96
CA HIS A 112 19.13 -2.10 8.54
C HIS A 112 18.36 -0.88 8.04
N ALA A 113 18.94 -0.08 7.14
CA ALA A 113 18.31 1.14 6.65
C ALA A 113 16.97 0.86 5.95
N ASP A 114 16.94 -0.15 5.08
CA ASP A 114 15.73 -0.59 4.38
C ASP A 114 14.65 -1.05 5.34
N PHE A 115 15.03 -1.86 6.33
CA PHE A 115 14.10 -2.42 7.29
C PHE A 115 13.50 -1.34 8.19
N HIS A 116 14.32 -0.41 8.71
CA HIS A 116 13.82 0.70 9.53
C HIS A 116 12.91 1.63 8.72
N GLY A 117 13.29 1.95 7.48
CA GLY A 117 12.46 2.73 6.57
C GLY A 117 11.11 2.07 6.31
N ALA A 118 11.11 0.76 6.05
CA ALA A 118 9.90 -0.02 5.84
C ALA A 118 9.03 -0.07 7.11
N VAL A 119 9.58 -0.34 8.29
CA VAL A 119 8.82 -0.37 9.56
C VAL A 119 8.12 0.97 9.80
N LEU A 120 8.85 2.08 9.69
CA LEU A 120 8.30 3.42 9.93
C LEU A 120 7.25 3.79 8.89
N GLY A 121 7.56 3.59 7.61
CA GLY A 121 6.66 3.96 6.52
C GLY A 121 5.40 3.09 6.45
N LEU A 122 5.53 1.77 6.62
CA LEU A 122 4.38 0.86 6.61
C LEU A 122 3.53 1.02 7.86
N GLY A 123 4.14 1.31 9.01
CA GLY A 123 3.43 1.70 10.22
C GLY A 123 2.60 2.96 10.00
N TRP A 124 3.19 3.99 9.38
CA TRP A 124 2.46 5.20 8.98
C TRP A 124 1.28 4.91 8.05
N LEU A 125 1.51 4.12 7.00
CA LEU A 125 0.45 3.72 6.06
C LEU A 125 -0.70 3.00 6.76
N ALA A 126 -0.39 2.01 7.62
CA ALA A 126 -1.39 1.26 8.37
C ALA A 126 -2.19 2.16 9.31
N TRP A 127 -1.51 3.01 10.09
CA TRP A 127 -2.14 3.99 10.97
C TRP A 127 -3.06 4.94 10.19
N LEU A 128 -2.57 5.51 9.08
CA LEU A 128 -3.32 6.48 8.28
C LEU A 128 -4.59 5.87 7.70
N HIS A 129 -4.51 4.65 7.14
CA HIS A 129 -5.69 3.92 6.64
C HIS A 129 -6.69 3.63 7.77
N TRP A 130 -6.19 3.17 8.92
CA TRP A 130 -7.04 2.89 10.09
C TRP A 130 -7.84 4.13 10.53
N ARG A 131 -7.17 5.28 10.60
CA ARG A 131 -7.76 6.56 11.00
C ARG A 131 -8.74 7.10 9.96
N ALA A 132 -8.42 6.94 8.67
CA ALA A 132 -9.26 7.46 7.59
C ALA A 132 -10.61 6.74 7.48
N PHE A 133 -10.60 5.42 7.64
CA PHE A 133 -11.84 4.62 7.65
C PHE A 133 -12.60 4.72 8.98
N GLY A 134 -11.99 5.26 10.03
CA GLY A 134 -12.59 5.33 11.36
C GLY A 134 -12.68 3.96 12.04
N ALA A 135 -11.74 3.06 11.75
CA ALA A 135 -11.67 1.76 12.39
C ALA A 135 -11.36 1.89 13.90
N ARG A 136 -11.99 1.06 14.72
CA ARG A 136 -11.70 0.93 16.16
C ARG A 136 -10.65 -0.15 16.41
N GLY A 137 -10.06 -0.13 17.59
CA GLY A 137 -9.01 -1.08 18.00
C GLY A 137 -7.61 -0.66 17.54
N SER A 138 -6.65 -1.57 17.71
CA SER A 138 -5.25 -1.33 17.38
C SER A 138 -4.97 -1.53 15.90
N TRP A 139 -4.27 -0.57 15.28
CA TRP A 139 -3.75 -0.66 13.92
C TRP A 139 -2.46 -1.49 13.85
N VAL A 140 -1.85 -1.81 14.99
CA VAL A 140 -0.54 -2.49 15.07
C VAL A 140 -0.56 -3.88 14.43
N PRO A 141 -1.55 -4.77 14.68
CA PRO A 141 -1.61 -6.06 13.98
C PRO A 141 -1.65 -5.91 12.46
N SER A 142 -2.33 -4.86 11.97
CA SER A 142 -2.39 -4.58 10.54
C SER A 142 -1.07 -4.09 9.97
N ALA A 143 -0.33 -3.28 10.72
CA ALA A 143 1.03 -2.90 10.36
C ALA A 143 1.97 -4.10 10.32
N LEU A 144 1.85 -5.03 11.27
CA LEU A 144 2.67 -6.24 11.32
C LEU A 144 2.39 -7.18 10.15
N VAL A 145 1.12 -7.39 9.79
CA VAL A 145 0.76 -8.19 8.61
C VAL A 145 1.26 -7.51 7.33
N LEU A 146 1.09 -6.19 7.22
CA LEU A 146 1.59 -5.43 6.07
C LEU A 146 3.11 -5.53 5.95
N LEU A 147 3.84 -5.37 7.06
CA LEU A 147 5.29 -5.52 7.12
C LEU A 147 5.72 -6.94 6.75
N ALA A 148 5.10 -7.97 7.32
CA ALA A 148 5.43 -9.36 7.03
C ALA A 148 5.26 -9.69 5.54
N LEU A 149 4.12 -9.32 4.94
CA LEU A 149 3.86 -9.56 3.52
C LEU A 149 4.75 -8.73 2.60
N HIS A 150 5.04 -7.47 2.98
CA HIS A 150 6.03 -6.65 2.29
C HIS A 150 7.42 -7.30 2.32
N THR A 151 7.90 -7.70 3.50
CA THR A 151 9.21 -8.34 3.66
C THR A 151 9.29 -9.65 2.89
N LEU A 152 8.27 -10.50 2.95
CA LEU A 152 8.23 -11.74 2.18
C LEU A 152 8.30 -11.48 0.67
N GLY A 153 7.55 -10.50 0.16
CA GLY A 153 7.62 -10.11 -1.25
C GLY A 153 8.98 -9.56 -1.64
N TYR A 154 9.56 -8.72 -0.77
CA TYR A 154 10.88 -8.11 -0.95
C TYR A 154 11.98 -9.18 -1.03
N THR A 155 12.05 -10.10 -0.06
CA THR A 155 13.06 -11.16 -0.03
C THR A 155 12.88 -12.15 -1.18
N ALA A 156 11.64 -12.51 -1.52
CA ALA A 156 11.37 -13.36 -2.69
C ALA A 156 11.81 -12.65 -3.99
N GLY A 157 11.61 -11.34 -4.08
CA GLY A 157 12.11 -10.54 -5.20
C GLY A 157 13.64 -10.55 -5.30
N ASP A 158 14.34 -10.43 -4.17
CA ASP A 158 15.80 -10.52 -4.10
C ASP A 158 16.31 -11.88 -4.59
N ASP A 159 15.72 -12.97 -4.10
CA ASP A 159 16.10 -14.34 -4.49
C ASP A 159 15.88 -14.56 -5.99
N LEU A 160 14.72 -14.13 -6.53
CA LEU A 160 14.41 -14.25 -7.95
C LEU A 160 15.37 -13.41 -8.82
N HIS A 161 15.74 -12.21 -8.37
CA HIS A 161 16.70 -11.37 -9.07
C HIS A 161 18.10 -11.97 -9.05
N ALA A 162 18.54 -12.51 -7.91
CA ALA A 162 19.83 -13.16 -7.76
C ALA A 162 19.94 -14.41 -8.65
N TRP A 163 18.86 -15.18 -8.76
CA TRP A 163 18.84 -16.40 -9.56
C TRP A 163 18.86 -16.14 -11.07
N VAL A 164 18.11 -15.15 -11.55
CA VAL A 164 17.93 -14.91 -13.00
C VAL A 164 18.84 -13.82 -13.55
N GLY A 165 19.09 -12.77 -12.76
CA GLY A 165 19.91 -11.63 -13.16
C GLY A 165 19.36 -10.82 -14.34
N GLY A 166 20.10 -9.78 -14.73
CA GLY A 166 19.80 -8.98 -15.92
C GLY A 166 18.43 -8.28 -15.89
N VAL A 167 17.84 -8.06 -17.06
CA VAL A 167 16.53 -7.39 -17.20
C VAL A 167 15.41 -8.23 -16.57
N ARG A 168 15.41 -9.55 -16.83
CA ARG A 168 14.38 -10.48 -16.33
C ARG A 168 14.39 -10.53 -14.81
N GLY A 169 15.57 -10.62 -14.19
CA GLY A 169 15.70 -10.59 -12.74
C GLY A 169 15.15 -9.30 -12.13
N ARG A 170 15.42 -8.11 -12.72
CA ARG A 170 14.87 -6.83 -12.23
C ARG A 170 13.34 -6.77 -12.32
N LEU A 171 12.76 -7.36 -13.36
CA LEU A 171 11.30 -7.47 -13.49
C LEU A 171 10.72 -8.47 -12.48
N LEU A 172 11.38 -9.62 -12.29
CA LEU A 172 10.95 -10.61 -11.29
C LEU A 172 11.07 -10.09 -9.86
N TRP A 173 12.06 -9.23 -9.58
CA TRP A 173 12.15 -8.48 -8.34
C TRP A 173 10.88 -7.66 -8.13
N GLY A 174 10.50 -6.86 -9.14
CA GLY A 174 9.27 -6.07 -9.12
C GLY A 174 8.03 -6.95 -8.92
N LEU A 175 7.94 -8.07 -9.61
CA LEU A 175 6.84 -9.02 -9.45
C LEU A 175 6.72 -9.55 -8.01
N GLY A 176 7.80 -10.07 -7.43
CA GLY A 176 7.83 -10.60 -6.07
C GLY A 176 7.45 -9.55 -5.03
N HIS A 177 8.11 -8.38 -5.10
CA HIS A 177 7.82 -7.24 -4.22
C HIS A 177 6.36 -6.79 -4.34
N GLY A 178 5.86 -6.64 -5.58
CA GLY A 178 4.52 -6.16 -5.84
C GLY A 178 3.42 -7.11 -5.36
N LEU A 179 3.63 -8.42 -5.52
CA LEU A 179 2.71 -9.44 -5.01
C LEU A 179 2.59 -9.38 -3.49
N GLY A 180 3.72 -9.38 -2.77
CA GLY A 180 3.73 -9.35 -1.31
C GLY A 180 3.15 -8.05 -0.75
N PHE A 181 3.66 -6.90 -1.22
CA PHE A 181 3.18 -5.62 -0.72
C PHE A 181 1.71 -5.35 -1.09
N GLY A 182 1.31 -5.70 -2.32
CA GLY A 182 -0.07 -5.61 -2.77
C GLY A 182 -1.04 -6.47 -1.94
N ALA A 183 -0.64 -7.71 -1.61
CA ALA A 183 -1.41 -8.58 -0.73
C ALA A 183 -1.62 -7.93 0.65
N GLY A 184 -0.56 -7.35 1.22
CA GLY A 184 -0.61 -6.64 2.49
C GLY A 184 -1.54 -5.43 2.47
N LEU A 185 -1.48 -4.62 1.42
CA LEU A 185 -2.36 -3.46 1.25
C LEU A 185 -3.84 -3.88 1.09
N GLY A 186 -4.10 -4.95 0.33
CA GLY A 186 -5.43 -5.54 0.20
C GLY A 186 -5.98 -6.02 1.55
N TRP A 187 -5.15 -6.72 2.33
CA TRP A 187 -5.48 -7.18 3.67
C TRP A 187 -5.79 -6.01 4.62
N LEU A 188 -4.96 -4.97 4.61
CA LEU A 188 -5.12 -3.75 5.42
C LEU A 188 -6.45 -3.06 5.11
N LEU A 189 -6.76 -2.86 3.82
CA LEU A 189 -8.01 -2.23 3.39
C LEU A 189 -9.24 -3.01 3.82
N HIS A 190 -9.21 -4.34 3.70
CA HIS A 190 -10.31 -5.17 4.15
C HIS A 190 -10.58 -4.97 5.64
N HIS A 191 -9.56 -5.08 6.48
CA HIS A 191 -9.72 -4.99 7.94
C HIS A 191 -10.08 -3.58 8.41
N ALA A 192 -9.50 -2.53 7.82
CA ALA A 192 -9.85 -1.15 8.15
C ALA A 192 -11.33 -0.86 7.83
N GLN A 193 -11.83 -1.34 6.69
CA GLN A 193 -13.24 -1.17 6.29
C GLN A 193 -14.20 -2.07 7.09
N HIS A 194 -13.77 -3.26 7.47
CA HIS A 194 -14.59 -4.19 8.26
C HIS A 194 -14.78 -3.67 9.69
N ASN A 195 -13.69 -3.26 10.34
CA ASN A 195 -13.70 -2.79 11.73
C ASN A 195 -14.37 -1.42 11.91
N SER A 196 -14.46 -0.60 10.85
CA SER A 196 -15.22 0.65 10.90
C SER A 196 -16.73 0.43 10.87
N ARG A 197 -17.21 -0.68 10.32
CA ARG A 197 -18.65 -0.97 10.18
C ARG A 197 -19.27 -1.70 11.35
N SER A 198 -18.52 -2.60 12.00
CA SER A 198 -18.96 -3.21 13.27
C SER A 198 -19.23 -2.15 14.34
N THR A 199 -18.57 -1.01 14.22
CA THR A 199 -18.74 0.16 15.08
C THR A 199 -20.07 0.88 14.86
N ASP A 200 -20.46 1.12 13.61
CA ASP A 200 -21.73 1.82 13.33
C ASP A 200 -22.95 1.02 13.79
N ALA A 201 -22.88 -0.32 13.73
CA ALA A 201 -23.95 -1.19 14.21
C ALA A 201 -24.16 -1.13 15.74
N THR A 202 -23.09 -0.96 16.51
CA THR A 202 -23.17 -0.85 17.99
C THR A 202 -23.59 0.54 18.46
N GLY A 203 -23.22 1.59 17.70
CA GLY A 203 -23.62 2.96 18.01
C GLY A 203 -25.07 3.32 17.66
N ALA A 204 -25.75 2.51 16.83
CA ALA A 204 -27.16 2.70 16.49
C ALA A 204 -28.12 2.02 17.47
N ALA A 205 -27.62 1.23 18.42
CA ALA A 205 -28.42 0.42 19.33
C ALA A 205 -28.49 0.95 20.78
N GLY A 206 -27.90 2.12 21.05
CA GLY A 206 -27.92 2.79 22.36
C GLY A 206 -28.29 4.25 22.22
#